data_AF-A0A849PRL0-F1
#
_entry.id   AF-A0A849PRL0-F1
#
_cell.length_a   1.000
_cell.length_b   1.000
_cell.length_c   1.000
_cell.angle_alpha   90.00
_cell.angle_beta   90.00
_cell.angle_gamma   90.00
#
_symmetry.space_group_name_H-M   'P 1'
#
loop_
_entity.id
_entity.type
_entity.pdbx_description
1 polymer ?
#
loop_
_entity_poly.entity_id
_entity_poly.type
_entity_poly.pdbx_seq_one_letter_code
_entity_poly.pdbx_strand_id
1 'polypeptide(L)' 'MCLAIPGKVIKIEGDTAVIDYGGIKKQAKIAIVKPKVGDTVLVHAGFAIEILKDDKKKEKL' A
#
# COMPACT_ATOMS: atom_id res chain seq x y z
N MET A 1 -4.06 12.27 16.77
CA MET A 1 -4.77 11.12 16.14
C MET A 1 -4.34 11.07 14.68
N CYS A 2 -3.56 10.08 14.27
CA CYS A 2 -3.04 10.00 12.89
C CYS A 2 -3.89 8.98 12.13
N LEU A 3 -4.70 9.43 11.16
CA LEU A 3 -5.47 8.53 10.28
C LEU A 3 -4.51 7.85 9.32
N ALA A 4 -4.57 6.52 9.24
CA ALA A 4 -3.81 5.79 8.23
C ALA A 4 -4.41 6.06 6.84
N ILE A 5 -3.55 6.29 5.85
CA ILE A 5 -3.98 6.70 4.50
C ILE A 5 -3.76 5.51 3.55
N PRO A 6 -4.78 5.10 2.77
CA PRO A 6 -4.60 4.10 1.74
C PRO A 6 -3.86 4.69 0.54
N GLY A 7 -2.90 3.94 0.00
CA GLY A 7 -2.19 4.32 -1.22
C GLY A 7 -1.79 3.11 -2.04
N LYS A 8 -1.58 3.31 -3.33
CA LYS A 8 -1.28 2.23 -4.28
C LYS A 8 0.23 2.03 -4.41
N VAL A 9 0.69 0.79 -4.30
CA VAL A 9 2.08 0.44 -4.55
C VAL A 9 2.37 0.55 -6.04
N ILE A 10 3.27 1.45 -6.41
CA ILE A 10 3.69 1.66 -7.81
C ILE A 10 5.10 1.12 -8.09
N LYS A 11 5.92 0.91 -7.05
CA LYS A 11 7.27 0.36 -7.17
C LYS A 11 7.69 -0.28 -5.84
N ILE A 12 8.50 -1.33 -5.89
CA ILE A 12 9.09 -1.98 -4.71
C ILE A 12 10.60 -2.07 -4.90
N GLU A 13 11.35 -1.71 -3.86
CA GLU A 13 12.81 -1.70 -3.80
C GLU A 13 13.24 -2.30 -2.45
N GLY A 14 13.49 -3.62 -2.44
CA GLY A 14 13.79 -4.37 -1.23
C GLY A 14 12.64 -4.26 -0.22
N ASP A 15 12.95 -3.83 1.01
CA ASP A 15 11.99 -3.64 2.11
C ASP A 15 11.26 -2.28 2.08
N THR A 16 11.36 -1.53 0.98
CA THR A 16 10.73 -0.22 0.82
C THR A 16 9.89 -0.20 -0.45
N ALA A 17 8.69 0.36 -0.37
CA ALA A 17 7.80 0.53 -1.51
C ALA A 17 7.51 2.01 -1.77
N VAL A 18 7.40 2.39 -3.04
CA VAL A 18 6.88 3.69 -3.45
C VAL A 18 5.36 3.59 -3.57
N ILE A 19 4.68 4.37 -2.75
CA ILE A 19 3.22 4.43 -2.64
C ILE A 19 2.73 5.73 -3.30
N ASP A 20 1.77 5.60 -4.20
CA ASP A 20 1.05 6.70 -4.82
C ASP A 20 -0.28 6.96 -4.11
N TYR A 21 -0.48 8.20 -3.68
CA TYR A 21 -1.69 8.69 -3.01
C TYR A 21 -2.46 9.62 -3.95
N GLY A 22 -2.68 9.22 -5.21
CA GLY A 22 -3.39 10.04 -6.19
C GLY A 22 -2.54 11.20 -6.73
N GLY A 23 -1.27 10.92 -7.05
CA GLY A 23 -0.33 11.89 -7.60
C GLY A 23 0.79 12.32 -6.64
N ILE A 24 0.63 12.09 -5.33
CA ILE A 24 1.70 12.27 -4.36
C ILE A 24 2.39 10.92 -4.14
N LYS A 25 3.69 10.86 -4.42
CA LYS A 25 4.51 9.65 -4.25
C LYS A 25 5.33 9.75 -2.97
N LYS A 26 5.20 8.76 -2.09
CA LYS A 26 6.01 8.64 -0.86
C LYS A 26 6.52 7.22 -0.69
N GLN A 27 7.69 7.10 -0.07
CA GLN A 27 8.24 5.80 0.29
C GLN A 27 7.66 5.34 1.63
N ALA A 28 7.33 4.06 1.71
CA ALA A 28 6.90 3.40 2.93
C ALA A 28 7.65 2.09 3.13
N LYS A 29 7.95 1.74 4.39
CA LYS A 29 8.54 0.46 4.72
C LYS A 29 7.49 -0.65 4.65
N ILE A 30 7.84 -1.73 3.98
CA ILE A 30 7.00 -2.93 3.81
C ILE A 30 7.58 -4.11 4.60
N ALA A 31 8.20 -3.83 5.75
CA ALA A 31 8.78 -4.87 6.60
C ALA A 31 7.69 -5.73 7.28
N ILE A 32 6.49 -5.16 7.49
CA ILE A 32 5.39 -5.80 8.22
C ILE A 32 4.52 -6.64 7.26
N VAL A 33 4.32 -6.15 6.04
CA VAL A 33 3.48 -6.79 5.01
C VAL A 33 4.23 -6.88 3.70
N LYS A 34 3.96 -7.90 2.89
CA LYS A 34 4.64 -8.11 1.59
C LYS A 34 3.70 -7.81 0.42
N PRO A 35 3.44 -6.52 0.11
CA PRO A 35 2.60 -6.16 -1.01
C PRO A 35 3.34 -6.40 -2.33
N LYS A 36 2.59 -6.38 -3.42
CA LYS A 36 3.09 -6.39 -4.79
C LYS A 36 2.76 -5.05 -5.46
N VAL A 37 3.46 -4.75 -6.54
CA VAL A 37 3.12 -3.59 -7.38
C VAL A 37 1.68 -3.76 -7.87
N GLY A 38 0.86 -2.74 -7.66
CA GLY A 38 -0.57 -2.75 -7.95
C GLY A 38 -1.47 -2.91 -6.72
N ASP A 39 -0.96 -3.46 -5.62
CA ASP A 39 -1.73 -3.57 -4.38
C ASP A 39 -1.96 -2.20 -3.75
N THR A 40 -3.09 -2.05 -3.07
CA THR A 40 -3.34 -0.91 -2.20
C THR A 40 -2.91 -1.29 -0.79
N VAL A 41 -2.15 -0.42 -0.12
CA VAL A 41 -1.69 -0.63 1.25
C VAL A 41 -2.14 0.51 2.14
N LEU A 42 -2.41 0.19 3.39
CA LEU A 42 -2.68 1.18 4.42
C LEU A 42 -1.36 1.56 5.09
N VAL A 43 -1.04 2.86 5.08
CA VAL A 43 0.23 3.37 5.62
C VAL A 43 -0.02 4.20 6.87
N HIS A 44 0.72 3.89 7.94
CA HIS A 44 0.73 4.62 9.20
C HIS A 44 2.18 4.91 9.60
N ALA A 45 2.49 6.19 9.91
CA ALA A 45 3.83 6.62 10.32
C ALA A 45 4.97 6.17 9.37
N GLY A 46 4.71 6.03 8.07
CA GLY A 46 5.70 5.59 7.08
C GLY A 46 5.88 4.07 6.93
N PHE A 47 5.04 3.28 7.60
CA PHE A 47 5.01 1.82 7.48
C PHE A 47 3.71 1.36 6.84
N ALA A 48 3.81 0.48 5.85
CA ALA A 48 2.67 -0.28 5.38
C ALA A 48 2.32 -1.31 6.45
N ILE A 49 1.12 -1.21 7.02
CA ILE A 49 0.65 -2.06 8.10
C ILE A 49 -0.36 -3.11 7.63
N GLU A 50 -1.03 -2.85 6.51
CA GLU A 50 -2.06 -3.73 5.96
C GLU A 50 -2.09 -3.64 4.43
N ILE A 51 -2.37 -4.78 3.77
CA ILE A 51 -2.61 -4.84 2.33
C ILE A 51 -4.12 -4.88 2.14
N LEU A 52 -4.66 -3.80 1.59
CA LEU A 52 -6.05 -3.73 1.17
C LEU A 52 -6.16 -4.52 -0.14
N LYS A 53 -6.62 -5.77 -0.04
CA LYS A 53 -7.02 -6.53 -1.22
C LYS A 53 -8.23 -5.81 -1.82
N ASP A 54 -8.03 -5.28 -3.03
CA ASP A 54 -9.14 -4.80 -3.84
C ASP A 54 -9.96 -6.04 -4.23
N ASP A 55 -11.00 -6.31 -3.45
CA ASP A 55 -11.95 -7.39 -3.68
C ASP A 55 -12.83 -7.13 -4.93
N LYS A 56 -12.48 -6.18 -5.82
CA LYS A 56 -13.20 -5.96 -7.07
C LYS A 56 -12.90 -6.99 -8.17
N LYS A 57 -12.21 -8.07 -7.86
CA LYS A 57 -12.16 -9.27 -8.70
C LYS A 57 -12.32 -10.53 -7.87
N LYS A 58 -13.47 -10.70 -7.20
CA LYS A 58 -14.24 -11.95 -7.21
C LYS A 58 -15.55 -11.75 -6.45
N GLU A 59 -16.62 -12.30 -7.03
CA GLU A 59 -18.01 -12.39 -6.54
C GLU A 59 -18.90 -11.19 -6.92
N LYS A 60 -19.98 -11.35 -7.69
CA LYS A 60 -20.81 -12.54 -7.91
C LYS A 60 -20.97 -12.86 -9.40
N LEU A 61 -20.69 -14.11 -9.77
CA LEU A 61 -21.40 -14.77 -10.87
C LEU A 61 -22.73 -15.28 -10.30
#